data_AF-A0A367Q0J8-F1
#
_entry.id   AF-A0A367Q0J8-F1
#
_cell.length_a   1.000
_cell.length_b   1.000
_cell.length_c   1.000
_cell.angle_alpha   90.00
_cell.angle_beta   90.00
_cell.angle_gamma   90.00
#
_symmetry.space_group_name_H-M   'P 1'
#
loop_
_entity.id
_entity.type
_entity.pdbx_description
1 polymer ?
#
loop_
_entity_poly.entity_id
_entity_poly.type
_entity_poly.pdbx_seq_one_letter_code
_entity_poly.pdbx_strand_id
1 'polypeptide(L)'
;MNKPNSKKLTQWLVTALFVVVVATFSLLDQPSAKAQTITPSEPALESTPITSPAASPVLEPTPVIPPVAAPVESVAANVRRLLTTKECVGCNLTGAVLKDANLQAANLQGANLQEADFERANLQQTNLQGANLQGADLGKANIAGANLAGANLFDADLEKASFLGANLQAANLQNADLEKTNLTNANIQGANLMGVDLQDAIRPEGFIAQ
;
A
#
# COMPACT_ATOMS: atom_id res chain seq x y z
N MET A 1 -48.93 26.81 -34.58
CA MET A 1 -48.12 27.05 -33.36
C MET A 1 -47.05 25.97 -33.28
N ASN A 2 -45.79 26.30 -33.60
CA ASN A 2 -44.65 25.39 -33.49
C ASN A 2 -43.94 25.59 -32.15
N LYS A 3 -43.77 24.53 -31.36
CA LYS A 3 -43.01 24.54 -30.09
C LYS A 3 -41.54 24.19 -30.38
N PRO A 4 -40.55 24.94 -29.85
CA PRO A 4 -39.14 24.72 -30.16
C PRO A 4 -38.53 23.57 -29.33
N ASN A 5 -37.52 22.92 -29.92
CA ASN A 5 -36.91 21.66 -29.47
C ASN A 5 -35.75 21.94 -28.47
N SER A 6 -35.99 21.77 -27.17
CA SER A 6 -35.09 22.13 -26.06
C SER A 6 -33.78 21.32 -25.97
N LYS A 7 -33.65 20.24 -26.74
CA LYS A 7 -32.50 19.33 -26.66
C LYS A 7 -31.22 19.90 -27.27
N LYS A 8 -31.30 20.89 -28.17
CA LYS A 8 -30.10 21.47 -28.80
C LYS A 8 -29.44 22.57 -27.94
N LEU A 9 -30.17 23.21 -27.04
CA LEU A 9 -29.65 24.35 -26.27
C LEU A 9 -28.75 23.90 -25.11
N THR A 10 -29.07 22.76 -24.48
CA THR A 10 -28.30 22.20 -23.36
C THR A 10 -26.96 21.61 -23.79
N GLN A 11 -26.84 21.18 -25.05
CA GLN A 11 -25.61 20.56 -25.55
C GLN A 11 -24.50 21.57 -25.90
N TRP A 12 -24.83 22.85 -26.15
CA TRP A 12 -23.83 23.89 -26.41
C TRP A 12 -23.19 24.45 -25.13
N LEU A 13 -23.90 24.44 -24.00
CA LEU A 13 -23.40 25.01 -22.73
C LEU A 13 -22.37 24.10 -22.04
N VAL A 14 -22.48 22.77 -22.19
CA VAL A 14 -21.58 21.81 -21.51
C VAL A 14 -20.20 21.80 -22.17
N THR A 15 -20.11 22.00 -23.49
CA THR A 15 -18.82 21.99 -24.21
C THR A 15 -18.00 23.26 -23.97
N ALA A 16 -18.64 24.41 -23.73
CA ALA A 16 -17.95 25.67 -23.48
C ALA A 16 -17.28 25.74 -22.09
N LEU A 17 -17.83 25.04 -21.08
CA LEU A 17 -17.28 25.03 -19.72
C LEU A 17 -16.03 24.13 -19.59
N PHE A 18 -15.89 23.12 -20.44
CA PHE A 18 -14.79 22.14 -20.37
C PHE A 18 -13.45 22.67 -20.90
N VAL A 19 -13.46 23.69 -21.76
CA VAL A 19 -12.23 24.27 -22.35
C VAL A 19 -11.56 25.30 -21.44
N VAL A 20 -12.30 25.93 -20.52
CA VAL A 20 -11.74 26.95 -19.60
C VAL A 20 -10.99 26.33 -18.42
N VAL A 21 -11.41 25.14 -17.95
CA VAL A 21 -10.78 24.46 -16.79
C VAL A 21 -9.41 23.85 -17.13
N VAL A 22 -9.18 23.47 -18.39
CA VAL A 22 -7.89 22.87 -18.82
C VAL A 22 -6.80 23.93 -19.04
N ALA A 23 -7.18 25.19 -19.29
CA ALA A 23 -6.22 26.27 -19.57
C ALA A 23 -5.64 26.95 -18.31
N THR A 24 -6.22 26.73 -17.11
CA THR A 24 -5.73 27.35 -15.86
C THR A 24 -4.87 26.42 -14.99
N PHE A 25 -4.80 25.13 -15.30
CA PHE A 25 -3.98 24.16 -14.53
C PHE A 25 -2.54 24.03 -15.04
N SER A 26 -2.17 24.75 -16.11
CA SER A 26 -0.90 24.53 -16.82
C SER A 26 0.23 25.53 -16.47
N LEU A 27 0.19 26.20 -15.32
CA LEU A 27 1.15 27.27 -14.98
C LEU A 27 1.68 27.29 -13.54
N LEU A 28 1.47 26.24 -12.73
CA LEU A 28 1.91 26.24 -11.31
C LEU A 28 2.87 25.11 -10.94
N ASP A 29 3.82 24.78 -11.82
CA ASP A 29 4.90 23.85 -11.46
C ASP A 29 6.25 24.33 -12.02
N GLN A 30 7.03 25.03 -11.18
CA GLN A 30 8.47 25.17 -11.37
C GLN A 30 9.19 25.02 -10.02
N PRO A 31 10.03 23.99 -9.84
CA PRO A 31 10.88 23.85 -8.66
C PRO A 31 12.09 24.81 -8.74
N SER A 32 12.26 25.61 -7.68
CA SER A 32 13.41 26.51 -7.51
C SER A 32 14.66 25.73 -7.10
N ALA A 33 15.70 25.76 -7.93
CA ALA A 33 17.04 25.26 -7.62
C ALA A 33 17.99 26.44 -7.41
N LYS A 34 18.69 26.46 -6.26
CA LYS A 34 20.11 26.84 -6.03
C LYS A 34 20.30 27.37 -4.61
N ALA A 35 20.69 26.49 -3.68
CA ALA A 35 21.32 26.88 -2.43
C ALA A 35 22.84 26.98 -2.65
N GLN A 36 23.42 28.06 -2.14
CA GLN A 36 24.78 28.52 -2.38
C GLN A 36 25.79 27.77 -1.49
N THR A 37 26.88 27.34 -2.11
CA THR A 37 28.07 26.79 -1.44
C THR A 37 28.81 27.91 -0.74
N ILE A 38 28.86 27.89 0.59
CA ILE A 38 29.65 28.83 1.40
C ILE A 38 30.94 28.12 1.80
N THR A 39 32.05 28.53 1.20
CA THR A 39 33.42 28.26 1.64
C THR A 39 33.66 28.88 3.02
N PRO A 40 34.19 28.15 4.02
CA PRO A 40 34.68 28.76 5.24
C PRO A 40 36.15 29.16 5.07
N SER A 41 36.43 30.44 5.22
CA SER A 41 37.77 30.99 5.41
C SER A 41 38.17 30.83 6.88
N GLU A 42 39.23 30.09 7.13
CA GLU A 42 39.90 29.98 8.42
C GLU A 42 40.77 31.22 8.67
N PRO A 43 40.76 31.78 9.90
CA PRO A 43 41.98 32.43 10.38
C PRO A 43 42.37 32.00 11.80
N ALA A 44 43.66 31.69 11.88
CA ALA A 44 44.62 32.06 12.93
C ALA A 44 44.37 31.62 14.38
N LEU A 45 45.23 30.69 14.81
CA LEU A 45 45.59 30.40 16.19
C LEU A 45 46.13 31.66 16.90
N GLU A 46 45.43 32.11 17.94
CA GLU A 46 45.98 33.05 18.91
C GLU A 46 45.78 32.51 20.34
N SER A 47 46.91 32.23 20.98
CA SER A 47 47.04 31.71 22.33
C SER A 47 46.71 32.78 23.38
N THR A 48 45.75 32.52 24.27
CA THR A 48 45.57 33.30 25.50
C THR A 48 45.44 32.39 26.72
N PRO A 49 45.84 32.87 27.92
CA PRO A 49 46.12 32.02 29.07
C PRO A 49 44.86 31.64 29.86
N ILE A 50 44.86 30.37 30.30
CA ILE A 50 43.94 29.75 31.25
C ILE A 50 43.71 30.64 32.48
N THR A 51 42.51 31.22 32.54
CA THR A 51 41.93 31.78 33.77
C THR A 51 40.78 30.87 34.15
N SER A 52 40.88 30.18 35.29
CA SER A 52 39.80 29.35 35.84
C SER A 52 38.52 30.17 36.05
N PRO A 53 37.34 29.70 35.61
CA PRO A 53 36.08 30.11 36.20
C PRO A 53 35.61 29.08 37.23
N ALA A 54 34.97 29.62 38.26
CA ALA A 54 34.40 28.95 39.40
C ALA A 54 33.44 27.81 39.05
N ALA A 55 33.33 26.85 39.98
CA ALA A 55 32.45 25.70 39.90
C ALA A 55 31.00 26.08 39.52
N SER A 56 30.53 25.57 38.38
CA SER A 56 29.13 25.59 38.00
C SER A 56 28.29 24.78 38.99
N PRO A 57 27.07 25.22 39.36
CA PRO A 57 26.17 24.42 40.17
C PRO A 57 25.75 23.18 39.38
N VAL A 58 25.84 22.02 40.02
CA VAL A 58 25.39 20.74 39.48
C VAL A 58 23.86 20.78 39.35
N LEU A 59 23.36 20.86 38.12
CA LEU A 59 21.94 20.65 37.81
C LEU A 59 21.67 19.15 38.00
N GLU A 60 20.77 18.80 38.92
CA GLU A 60 20.27 17.43 39.02
C GLU A 60 19.59 17.04 37.69
N PRO A 61 19.87 15.83 37.15
CA PRO A 61 19.27 15.40 35.90
C PRO A 61 17.75 15.31 36.06
N THR A 62 17.03 15.96 35.14
CA THR A 62 15.57 15.83 35.05
C THR A 62 15.22 14.35 34.84
N PRO A 63 14.16 13.83 35.51
CA PRO A 63 13.75 12.45 35.32
C PRO A 63 13.45 12.21 33.84
N VAL A 64 14.23 11.34 33.20
CA VAL A 64 13.95 10.87 31.85
C VAL A 64 12.70 10.01 31.95
N ILE A 65 11.53 10.59 31.68
CA ILE A 65 10.30 9.82 31.52
C ILE A 65 10.50 8.98 30.26
N PRO A 66 10.51 7.64 30.35
CA PRO A 66 10.63 6.81 29.15
C PRO A 66 9.46 7.12 28.22
N PRO A 67 9.69 7.13 26.88
CA PRO A 67 8.63 7.39 25.93
C PRO A 67 7.48 6.40 26.21
N VAL A 68 6.30 6.94 26.54
CA VAL A 68 5.08 6.15 26.68
C VAL A 68 4.88 5.45 25.35
N ALA A 69 5.06 4.13 25.31
CA ALA A 69 4.80 3.34 24.13
C ALA A 69 3.37 3.62 23.68
N ALA A 70 3.20 4.04 22.43
CA ALA A 70 1.88 4.25 21.85
C ALA A 70 1.03 2.98 22.07
N PRO A 71 -0.26 3.10 22.43
CA PRO A 71 -1.09 1.94 22.67
C PRO A 71 -1.14 1.08 21.41
N VAL A 72 -0.68 -0.18 21.53
CA VAL A 72 -0.80 -1.18 20.46
C VAL A 72 -2.29 -1.34 20.16
N GLU A 73 -2.72 -0.90 18.99
CA GLU A 73 -4.13 -1.00 18.62
C GLU A 73 -4.54 -2.46 18.44
N SER A 74 -5.64 -2.85 19.08
CA SER A 74 -6.17 -4.21 18.96
C SER A 74 -6.54 -4.58 17.52
N VAL A 75 -6.45 -5.86 17.16
CA VAL A 75 -6.93 -6.39 15.87
C VAL A 75 -8.37 -5.95 15.59
N ALA A 76 -9.26 -6.00 16.59
CA ALA A 76 -10.65 -5.56 16.43
C ALA A 76 -10.79 -4.07 16.09
N ALA A 77 -9.94 -3.21 16.64
CA ALA A 77 -9.90 -1.79 16.29
C ALA A 77 -9.40 -1.59 14.85
N ASN A 78 -8.36 -2.34 14.45
CA ASN A 78 -7.82 -2.31 13.09
C ASN A 78 -8.84 -2.82 12.06
N VAL A 79 -9.60 -3.88 12.37
CA VAL A 79 -10.69 -4.38 11.52
C VAL A 79 -11.77 -3.31 11.36
N ARG A 80 -12.22 -2.67 12.46
CA ARG A 80 -13.21 -1.59 12.40
C ARG A 80 -12.73 -0.42 11.54
N ARG A 81 -11.47 -0.03 11.69
CA ARG A 81 -10.84 0.99 10.86
C ARG A 81 -10.88 0.58 9.41
N LEU A 82 -10.28 -0.57 9.06
CA LEU A 82 -10.22 -1.07 7.69
C LEU A 82 -11.60 -1.11 7.02
N LEU A 83 -12.62 -1.63 7.70
CA LEU A 83 -13.95 -1.76 7.12
C LEU A 83 -14.62 -0.39 6.87
N THR A 84 -14.31 0.60 7.71
CA THR A 84 -14.89 1.95 7.63
C THR A 84 -14.12 2.87 6.67
N THR A 85 -12.80 2.87 6.75
CA THR A 85 -11.94 3.84 6.07
C THR A 85 -11.27 3.28 4.83
N LYS A 86 -11.23 1.94 4.66
CA LYS A 86 -10.42 1.25 3.65
C LYS A 86 -8.91 1.50 3.79
N GLU A 87 -8.45 1.94 4.95
CA GLU A 87 -7.04 2.26 5.22
C GLU A 87 -6.54 1.51 6.45
N CYS A 88 -5.50 0.69 6.28
CA CYS A 88 -4.82 0.02 7.38
C CYS A 88 -3.36 -0.34 7.02
N VAL A 89 -2.58 0.66 6.60
CA VAL A 89 -1.14 0.51 6.30
C VAL A 89 -0.37 0.05 7.53
N GLY A 90 0.36 -1.05 7.42
CA GLY A 90 1.17 -1.62 8.52
C GLY A 90 0.36 -2.12 9.71
N CYS A 91 -0.96 -2.20 9.62
CA CYS A 91 -1.81 -2.66 10.72
C CYS A 91 -1.54 -4.11 11.10
N ASN A 92 -1.73 -4.43 12.38
CA ASN A 92 -1.86 -5.81 12.82
C ASN A 92 -3.30 -6.29 12.67
N LEU A 93 -3.52 -7.22 11.74
CA LEU A 93 -4.77 -7.87 11.41
C LEU A 93 -4.62 -9.40 11.43
N THR A 94 -3.66 -9.93 12.19
CA THR A 94 -3.45 -11.38 12.34
C THR A 94 -4.73 -12.07 12.81
N GLY A 95 -5.12 -13.14 12.12
CA GLY A 95 -6.32 -13.92 12.41
C GLY A 95 -7.64 -13.15 12.23
N ALA A 96 -7.61 -12.00 11.54
CA ALA A 96 -8.82 -11.22 11.32
C ALA A 96 -9.83 -12.00 10.46
N VAL A 97 -11.10 -11.98 10.88
CA VAL A 97 -12.21 -12.58 10.11
C VAL A 97 -12.80 -11.50 9.20
N LEU A 98 -12.47 -11.59 7.92
CA LEU A 98 -12.83 -10.67 6.83
C LEU A 98 -13.53 -11.39 5.67
N LYS A 99 -14.06 -12.59 5.94
CA LYS A 99 -14.89 -13.37 5.05
C LYS A 99 -16.05 -12.55 4.48
N ASP A 100 -16.28 -12.68 3.17
CA ASP A 100 -17.28 -11.92 2.42
C ASP A 100 -17.12 -10.38 2.47
N ALA A 101 -16.03 -9.85 3.05
CA ALA A 101 -15.87 -8.41 3.20
C ALA A 101 -15.65 -7.73 1.85
N ASN A 102 -16.25 -6.54 1.68
CA ASN A 102 -15.90 -5.65 0.58
C ASN A 102 -14.75 -4.74 0.99
N LEU A 103 -13.57 -5.02 0.45
CA LEU A 103 -12.31 -4.30 0.67
C LEU A 103 -11.74 -3.75 -0.65
N GLN A 104 -12.59 -3.58 -1.67
CA GLN A 104 -12.17 -3.03 -2.94
C GLN A 104 -11.44 -1.70 -2.75
N ALA A 105 -10.29 -1.58 -3.41
CA ALA A 105 -9.39 -0.43 -3.38
C ALA A 105 -8.86 -0.06 -1.98
N ALA A 106 -8.93 -0.98 -1.00
CA ALA A 106 -8.36 -0.73 0.31
C ALA A 106 -6.82 -0.67 0.26
N ASN A 107 -6.25 0.07 1.19
CA ASN A 107 -4.82 0.18 1.38
C ASN A 107 -4.37 -0.61 2.61
N LEU A 108 -3.79 -1.77 2.35
CA LEU A 108 -3.27 -2.74 3.30
C LEU A 108 -1.75 -2.92 3.13
N GLN A 109 -1.07 -1.91 2.60
CA GLN A 109 0.37 -1.96 2.36
C GLN A 109 1.12 -2.32 3.65
N GLY A 110 1.96 -3.35 3.59
CA GLY A 110 2.76 -3.82 4.72
C GLY A 110 1.95 -4.33 5.92
N ALA A 111 0.64 -4.53 5.79
CA ALA A 111 -0.18 -5.04 6.89
C ALA A 111 0.21 -6.48 7.26
N ASN A 112 0.10 -6.82 8.54
CA ASN A 112 0.24 -8.19 9.00
C ASN A 112 -1.15 -8.86 8.99
N LEU A 113 -1.35 -9.77 8.05
CA LEU A 113 -2.59 -10.49 7.73
C LEU A 113 -2.40 -12.01 7.88
N GLN A 114 -1.39 -12.44 8.65
CA GLN A 114 -1.17 -13.86 8.94
C GLN A 114 -2.44 -14.53 9.42
N GLU A 115 -2.77 -15.69 8.84
CA GLU A 115 -3.93 -16.51 9.21
C GLU A 115 -5.29 -15.77 9.12
N ALA A 116 -5.37 -14.65 8.40
CA ALA A 116 -6.63 -13.95 8.20
C ALA A 116 -7.57 -14.74 7.28
N ASP A 117 -8.88 -14.69 7.57
CA ASP A 117 -9.93 -15.29 6.74
C ASP A 117 -10.49 -14.22 5.80
N PHE A 118 -10.19 -14.35 4.51
CA PHE A 118 -10.70 -13.55 3.39
C PHE A 118 -11.55 -14.40 2.43
N GLU A 119 -12.10 -15.54 2.85
CA GLU A 119 -12.87 -16.40 1.96
C GLU A 119 -13.99 -15.56 1.29
N ARG A 120 -14.06 -15.61 -0.05
CA ARG A 120 -15.01 -14.84 -0.89
C ARG A 120 -14.96 -13.32 -0.73
N ALA A 121 -13.92 -12.75 -0.11
CA ALA A 121 -13.79 -11.31 0.01
C ALA A 121 -13.61 -10.63 -1.37
N ASN A 122 -14.09 -9.40 -1.50
CA ASN A 122 -13.77 -8.54 -2.63
C ASN A 122 -12.54 -7.69 -2.30
N LEU A 123 -11.40 -8.05 -2.87
CA LEU A 123 -10.10 -7.40 -2.73
C LEU A 123 -9.65 -6.73 -4.05
N GLN A 124 -10.57 -6.44 -4.97
CA GLN A 124 -10.23 -5.83 -6.25
C GLN A 124 -9.45 -4.52 -6.05
N GLN A 125 -8.36 -4.34 -6.80
CA GLN A 125 -7.54 -3.12 -6.79
C GLN A 125 -6.96 -2.74 -5.41
N THR A 126 -6.93 -3.66 -4.45
CA THR A 126 -6.35 -3.44 -3.12
C THR A 126 -4.83 -3.27 -3.22
N ASN A 127 -4.26 -2.37 -2.42
CA ASN A 127 -2.81 -2.30 -2.23
C ASN A 127 -2.38 -3.22 -1.07
N LEU A 128 -1.79 -4.36 -1.40
CA LEU A 128 -1.23 -5.36 -0.47
C LEU A 128 0.30 -5.44 -0.60
N GLN A 129 0.95 -4.41 -1.14
CA GLN A 129 2.39 -4.42 -1.36
C GLN A 129 3.13 -4.70 -0.04
N GLY A 130 4.00 -5.73 -0.06
CA GLY A 130 4.77 -6.14 1.11
C GLY A 130 3.96 -6.64 2.30
N ALA A 131 2.66 -6.91 2.15
CA ALA A 131 1.83 -7.45 3.21
C ALA A 131 2.23 -8.89 3.57
N ASN A 132 2.03 -9.28 4.82
CA ASN A 132 2.25 -10.65 5.27
C ASN A 132 0.91 -11.41 5.34
N LEU A 133 0.63 -12.25 4.36
CA LEU A 133 -0.56 -13.09 4.20
C LEU A 133 -0.26 -14.58 4.44
N GLN A 134 0.82 -14.90 5.17
CA GLN A 134 1.19 -16.28 5.44
C GLN A 134 0.03 -17.04 6.11
N GLY A 135 -0.32 -18.19 5.54
CA GLY A 135 -1.42 -19.04 6.02
C GLY A 135 -2.82 -18.41 5.94
N ALA A 136 -2.99 -17.30 5.23
CA ALA A 136 -4.31 -16.68 5.06
C ALA A 136 -5.21 -17.54 4.16
N ASP A 137 -6.50 -17.54 4.45
CA ASP A 137 -7.53 -18.13 3.58
C ASP A 137 -8.07 -17.05 2.66
N LEU A 138 -7.79 -17.16 1.36
CA LEU A 138 -8.29 -16.29 0.29
C LEU A 138 -9.14 -17.09 -0.71
N GLY A 139 -9.68 -18.24 -0.28
CA GLY A 139 -10.47 -19.13 -1.11
C GLY A 139 -11.62 -18.37 -1.78
N LYS A 140 -11.74 -18.48 -3.11
CA LYS A 140 -12.76 -17.81 -3.94
C LYS A 140 -12.75 -16.28 -3.84
N ALA A 141 -11.71 -15.66 -3.28
CA ALA A 141 -11.62 -14.20 -3.20
C ALA A 141 -11.45 -13.58 -4.60
N ASN A 142 -11.96 -12.35 -4.76
CA ASN A 142 -11.73 -11.56 -5.97
C ASN A 142 -10.58 -10.57 -5.73
N ILE A 143 -9.40 -10.88 -6.25
CA ILE A 143 -8.14 -10.15 -6.05
C ILE A 143 -7.73 -9.46 -7.37
N ALA A 144 -8.67 -9.27 -8.29
CA ALA A 144 -8.39 -8.73 -9.62
C ALA A 144 -7.79 -7.31 -9.55
N GLY A 145 -6.69 -7.11 -10.26
CA GLY A 145 -5.96 -5.84 -10.32
C GLY A 145 -5.31 -5.39 -9.00
N ALA A 146 -5.28 -6.23 -7.96
CA ALA A 146 -4.61 -5.89 -6.71
C ALA A 146 -3.08 -5.85 -6.86
N ASN A 147 -2.42 -5.03 -6.03
CA ASN A 147 -0.97 -4.96 -5.96
C ASN A 147 -0.46 -5.81 -4.78
N LEU A 148 0.11 -6.98 -5.05
CA LEU A 148 0.73 -7.88 -4.08
C LEU A 148 2.25 -7.96 -4.24
N ALA A 149 2.89 -6.95 -4.86
CA ALA A 149 4.32 -6.96 -5.07
C ALA A 149 5.09 -7.17 -3.74
N GLY A 150 5.95 -8.17 -3.70
CA GLY A 150 6.73 -8.53 -2.51
C GLY A 150 5.91 -9.04 -1.32
N ALA A 151 4.62 -9.36 -1.48
CA ALA A 151 3.81 -9.92 -0.41
C ALA A 151 4.26 -11.35 -0.06
N ASN A 152 4.07 -11.74 1.20
CA ASN A 152 4.30 -13.11 1.67
C ASN A 152 2.98 -13.89 1.71
N LEU A 153 2.82 -14.87 0.82
CA LEU A 153 1.67 -15.77 0.69
C LEU A 153 2.07 -17.23 0.99
N PHE A 154 3.13 -17.44 1.77
CA PHE A 154 3.58 -18.77 2.17
C PHE A 154 2.45 -19.58 2.82
N ASP A 155 2.24 -20.81 2.37
CA ASP A 155 1.16 -21.72 2.82
C ASP A 155 -0.26 -21.10 2.76
N ALA A 156 -0.51 -20.07 1.93
CA ALA A 156 -1.85 -19.48 1.80
C ALA A 156 -2.80 -20.38 0.98
N ASP A 157 -4.07 -20.43 1.38
CA ASP A 157 -5.14 -21.03 0.58
C ASP A 157 -5.67 -19.98 -0.42
N LEU A 158 -5.50 -20.23 -1.70
CA LEU A 158 -5.98 -19.35 -2.77
C LEU A 158 -6.97 -20.10 -3.69
N GLU A 159 -7.52 -21.24 -3.27
CA GLU A 159 -8.34 -22.12 -4.10
C GLU A 159 -9.47 -21.31 -4.78
N LYS A 160 -9.57 -21.39 -6.10
CA LYS A 160 -10.59 -20.68 -6.91
C LYS A 160 -10.54 -19.14 -6.85
N ALA A 161 -9.49 -18.53 -6.29
CA ALA A 161 -9.35 -17.08 -6.27
C ALA A 161 -9.11 -16.50 -7.68
N SER A 162 -9.54 -15.25 -7.89
CA SER A 162 -9.31 -14.52 -9.15
C SER A 162 -8.20 -13.48 -8.98
N PHE A 163 -7.06 -13.69 -9.64
CA PHE A 163 -5.92 -12.79 -9.72
C PHE A 163 -5.82 -12.07 -11.07
N LEU A 164 -6.95 -11.89 -11.77
CA LEU A 164 -6.98 -11.27 -13.10
C LEU A 164 -6.24 -9.91 -13.09
N GLY A 165 -5.12 -9.81 -13.80
CA GLY A 165 -4.32 -8.59 -13.88
C GLY A 165 -3.65 -8.16 -12.57
N ALA A 166 -3.56 -9.02 -11.55
CA ALA A 166 -2.91 -8.70 -10.29
C ALA A 166 -1.38 -8.64 -10.44
N ASN A 167 -0.73 -7.83 -9.60
CA ASN A 167 0.73 -7.75 -9.54
C ASN A 167 1.27 -8.62 -8.40
N LEU A 168 1.90 -9.75 -8.74
CA LEU A 168 2.55 -10.69 -7.81
C LEU A 168 4.09 -10.66 -7.94
N GLN A 169 4.65 -9.58 -8.51
CA GLN A 169 6.09 -9.46 -8.70
C GLN A 169 6.84 -9.68 -7.39
N ALA A 170 7.83 -10.59 -7.41
CA ALA A 170 8.63 -10.96 -6.24
C ALA A 170 7.84 -11.42 -5.00
N ALA A 171 6.57 -11.80 -5.15
CA ALA A 171 5.79 -12.37 -4.06
C ALA A 171 6.28 -13.77 -3.71
N ASN A 172 6.19 -14.13 -2.42
CA ASN A 172 6.48 -15.48 -1.97
C ASN A 172 5.19 -16.31 -1.92
N LEU A 173 4.96 -17.19 -2.90
CA LEU A 173 3.81 -18.11 -2.92
C LEU A 173 4.22 -19.55 -2.59
N GLN A 174 5.38 -19.77 -1.98
CA GLN A 174 5.83 -21.12 -1.69
C GLN A 174 4.77 -21.90 -0.91
N ASN A 175 4.47 -23.11 -1.40
CA ASN A 175 3.44 -24.02 -0.88
C ASN A 175 2.00 -23.47 -0.87
N ALA A 176 1.71 -22.34 -1.53
CA ALA A 176 0.34 -21.85 -1.65
C ALA A 176 -0.50 -22.78 -2.53
N ASP A 177 -1.78 -22.93 -2.18
CA ASP A 177 -2.76 -23.66 -3.00
C ASP A 177 -3.36 -22.71 -4.03
N LEU A 178 -2.97 -22.84 -5.30
CA LEU A 178 -3.52 -22.08 -6.43
C LEU A 178 -4.49 -22.92 -7.27
N GLU A 179 -5.04 -24.02 -6.73
CA GLU A 179 -5.99 -24.87 -7.45
C GLU A 179 -7.17 -24.04 -8.00
N LYS A 180 -7.50 -24.23 -9.28
CA LYS A 180 -8.61 -23.56 -9.99
C LYS A 180 -8.56 -22.04 -9.98
N THR A 181 -7.41 -21.43 -9.70
CA THR A 181 -7.26 -19.97 -9.73
C THR A 181 -7.28 -19.42 -11.15
N ASN A 182 -7.58 -18.13 -11.27
CA ASN A 182 -7.44 -17.40 -12.53
C ASN A 182 -6.33 -16.35 -12.43
N LEU A 183 -5.16 -16.65 -13.04
CA LEU A 183 -3.98 -15.79 -13.10
C LEU A 183 -3.84 -15.08 -14.45
N THR A 184 -4.91 -14.98 -15.24
CA THR A 184 -4.88 -14.29 -16.55
C THR A 184 -4.31 -12.88 -16.37
N ASN A 185 -3.31 -12.51 -17.18
CA ASN A 185 -2.61 -11.22 -17.15
C ASN A 185 -1.93 -10.87 -15.81
N ALA A 186 -1.80 -11.81 -14.86
CA ALA A 186 -1.10 -11.54 -13.60
C ALA A 186 0.42 -11.41 -13.84
N ASN A 187 1.06 -10.43 -13.22
CA ASN A 187 2.52 -10.31 -13.24
C ASN A 187 3.13 -11.17 -12.14
N ILE A 188 3.73 -12.31 -12.51
CA ILE A 188 4.38 -13.24 -11.58
C ILE A 188 5.92 -13.18 -11.66
N GLN A 189 6.49 -12.11 -12.24
CA GLN A 189 7.93 -12.01 -12.42
C GLN A 189 8.69 -12.10 -11.08
N GLY A 190 9.57 -13.07 -10.97
CA GLY A 190 10.39 -13.28 -9.76
C GLY A 190 9.61 -13.82 -8.55
N ALA A 191 8.34 -14.20 -8.72
CA ALA A 191 7.59 -14.85 -7.66
C ALA A 191 8.19 -16.22 -7.31
N ASN A 192 8.23 -16.56 -6.02
CA ASN A 192 8.63 -17.90 -5.57
C ASN A 192 7.40 -18.83 -5.65
N LEU A 193 7.43 -19.80 -6.55
CA LEU A 193 6.35 -20.75 -6.80
C LEU A 193 6.71 -22.19 -6.38
N MET A 194 7.74 -22.35 -5.55
CA MET A 194 8.17 -23.67 -5.08
C MET A 194 7.03 -24.38 -4.33
N GLY A 195 6.70 -25.60 -4.73
CA GLY A 195 5.68 -26.41 -4.05
C GLY A 195 4.24 -25.94 -4.23
N VAL A 196 3.97 -24.98 -5.13
CA VAL A 196 2.62 -24.51 -5.42
C VAL A 196 1.81 -25.60 -6.13
N ASP A 197 0.56 -25.78 -5.72
CA ASP A 197 -0.41 -26.55 -6.49
C ASP A 197 -1.09 -25.66 -7.55
N LEU A 198 -0.97 -26.03 -8.83
CA LEU A 198 -1.55 -25.32 -9.96
C LEU A 198 -2.63 -26.14 -10.67
N GLN A 199 -3.17 -27.18 -10.03
CA GLN A 199 -4.23 -28.00 -10.61
C GLN A 199 -5.38 -27.14 -11.11
N ASP A 200 -5.77 -27.32 -12.37
CA ASP A 200 -6.84 -26.57 -13.05
C ASP A 200 -6.71 -25.03 -13.04
N ALA A 201 -5.55 -24.47 -12.71
CA ALA A 201 -5.33 -23.04 -12.73
C ALA A 201 -5.25 -22.48 -14.17
N ILE A 202 -5.89 -21.33 -14.42
CA ILE A 202 -5.68 -20.54 -15.64
C ILE A 202 -4.39 -19.74 -15.47
N ARG A 203 -3.34 -20.15 -16.16
CA ARG A 203 -1.98 -19.60 -16.04
C ARG A 203 -1.79 -18.33 -16.89
N PRO A 204 -0.90 -17.39 -16.48
CA PRO A 204 -0.60 -16.22 -17.29
C PRO A 204 0.12 -16.62 -18.59
N GLU A 205 0.06 -15.75 -19.60
CA GLU A 205 0.79 -15.94 -20.85
C GLU A 205 2.29 -16.07 -20.60
N GLY A 206 2.95 -17.00 -21.30
CA GLY A 206 4.39 -17.23 -21.15
C GLY A 206 4.79 -17.95 -19.86
N PHE A 207 3.85 -18.48 -19.08
CA PHE A 207 4.16 -19.33 -17.93
C PHE A 207 4.89 -20.61 -18.38
N ILE A 208 6.11 -20.80 -17.86
CA ILE A 208 6.89 -22.03 -18.02
C ILE A 208 7.04 -22.63 -16.63
N ALA A 209 6.54 -23.85 -16.43
CA ALA A 209 6.77 -24.61 -15.20
C ALA A 209 8.29 -24.89 -15.09
N GLN A 210 8.88 -24.55 -13.95
CA GLN A 210 10.28 -24.87 -13.62
C GLN A 210 10.34 -26.21 -12.89
#